data_AF-A0A2K5CRW4-F1
#
_entry.id   AF-A0A2K5CRW4-F1
#
_cell.length_a   1.000
_cell.length_b   1.000
_cell.length_c   1.000
_cell.angle_alpha   90.00
_cell.angle_beta   90.00
_cell.angle_gamma   90.00
#
_symmetry.space_group_name_H-M   'P 1'
#
loop_
_entity.id
_entity.type
_entity.pdbx_description
1 polymer ?
#
loop_
_entity_poly.entity_id
_entity_poly.type
_entity_poly.pdbx_seq_one_letter_code
_entity_poly.pdbx_strand_id
1 'polypeptide(L)'
;MDFSTGAGAAAYNEKSELEIYKVFSAEMAKRSKMLSLNSVPQSSREKKRENGPEATSPAINLMGFNIEEMCEAQAWIQKILSLHHHHIIENNHILYLGKKEHDILSQLQKTSRVTITEITSPERTKLEIAGAQADLIEVVMNIEDMLCKVQEEMARKKERSLWSFLGQWTNQQQKTQDKMKENILFLKYPVPLTQELLDQKKQFEKCGLQVLKVEKIDNKVLMAAFQLKKKMMEGKPHRQPVSHRLFQQVPHQFCKLVCRVGFRRTYSVPCDPKYGVGIYFTKNLKSLAEKAKNTSTADKLICVFEAEVLTGSFCQGHQLNIGPPPLSPGAVDGHDSVVDSVSSPETFVIFSSMQAIPQYLWICTKGYVQSQDYSSGPMRSFAQYPWRGLTSGSPVD
;
A
#
# COMPACT_ATOMS: atom_id res chain seq x y z
N MET A 1 -31.95 -64.99 6.54
CA MET A 1 -31.29 -63.94 7.34
C MET A 1 -30.47 -63.11 6.37
N ASP A 2 -31.04 -61.97 6.00
CA ASP A 2 -30.46 -60.99 5.10
C ASP A 2 -29.29 -60.26 5.75
N PHE A 3 -28.25 -59.98 4.98
CA PHE A 3 -27.53 -58.71 5.05
C PHE A 3 -27.01 -58.35 3.66
N SER A 4 -27.63 -57.32 3.08
CA SER A 4 -27.25 -56.70 1.82
C SER A 4 -26.79 -55.26 2.06
N THR A 5 -25.66 -54.93 1.44
CA THR A 5 -25.16 -53.62 0.94
C THR A 5 -25.41 -52.31 1.67
N GLY A 6 -24.35 -51.50 1.78
CA GLY A 6 -24.44 -50.05 1.99
C GLY A 6 -23.11 -49.32 2.03
N ALA A 7 -22.41 -49.23 0.89
CA ALA A 7 -21.33 -48.25 0.70
C ALA A 7 -21.95 -46.90 0.29
N GLY A 8 -21.78 -45.86 1.11
CA GLY A 8 -22.23 -44.49 0.84
C GLY A 8 -21.08 -43.52 0.91
N ALA A 9 -20.42 -43.26 -0.23
CA ALA A 9 -19.50 -42.15 -0.39
C ALA A 9 -20.32 -40.86 -0.54
N ALA A 10 -20.13 -39.90 0.38
CA ALA A 10 -20.69 -38.56 0.27
C ALA A 10 -19.97 -37.81 -0.87
N ALA A 11 -20.58 -37.79 -2.05
CA ALA A 11 -20.17 -36.95 -3.15
C ALA A 11 -20.34 -35.47 -2.75
N TYR A 12 -19.21 -34.78 -2.57
CA TYR A 12 -19.16 -33.31 -2.44
C TYR A 12 -19.76 -32.69 -3.70
N ASN A 13 -20.81 -31.89 -3.51
CA ASN A 13 -21.70 -31.42 -4.57
C ASN A 13 -21.16 -30.14 -5.25
N GLU A 14 -20.18 -30.26 -6.15
CA GLU A 14 -19.65 -29.17 -7.00
C GLU A 14 -20.75 -28.42 -7.78
N LYS A 15 -21.92 -29.04 -8.01
CA LYS A 15 -23.07 -28.37 -8.66
C LYS A 15 -23.64 -27.23 -7.82
N SER A 16 -23.52 -27.28 -6.49
CA SER A 16 -24.06 -26.26 -5.58
C SER A 16 -23.26 -24.96 -5.62
N GLU A 17 -21.92 -25.00 -5.72
CA GLU A 17 -21.11 -23.78 -5.80
C GLU A 17 -21.28 -23.07 -7.15
N LEU A 18 -21.44 -23.84 -8.24
CA LEU A 18 -21.69 -23.28 -9.56
C LEU A 18 -23.08 -22.61 -9.65
N GLU A 19 -24.08 -23.18 -8.96
CA GLU A 19 -25.40 -22.54 -8.83
C GLU A 19 -25.33 -21.26 -7.99
N ILE A 20 -24.62 -21.26 -6.86
CA ILE A 20 -24.41 -20.07 -6.03
C ILE A 20 -23.71 -18.97 -6.83
N TYR A 21 -22.66 -19.31 -7.59
CA TYR A 21 -21.94 -18.35 -8.44
C TYR A 21 -22.81 -17.79 -9.56
N LYS A 22 -23.66 -18.63 -10.19
CA LYS A 22 -24.60 -18.18 -11.22
C LYS A 22 -25.68 -17.26 -10.66
N VAL A 23 -26.23 -17.57 -9.49
CA VAL A 23 -27.21 -16.72 -8.79
C VAL A 23 -26.58 -15.39 -8.41
N PHE A 24 -25.37 -15.40 -7.84
CA PHE A 24 -24.61 -14.18 -7.53
C PHE A 24 -24.33 -13.34 -8.77
N SER A 25 -23.85 -13.96 -9.86
CA SER A 25 -23.55 -13.26 -11.12
C SER A 25 -24.79 -12.65 -11.76
N ALA A 26 -25.93 -13.36 -11.71
CA ALA A 26 -27.21 -12.87 -12.20
C ALA A 26 -27.72 -11.67 -11.38
N GLU A 27 -27.59 -11.71 -10.06
CA GLU A 27 -27.96 -10.61 -9.17
C GLU A 27 -27.06 -9.39 -9.39
N MET A 28 -25.76 -9.58 -9.58
CA MET A 28 -24.82 -8.50 -9.92
C MET A 28 -25.12 -7.88 -11.29
N ALA A 29 -25.48 -8.68 -12.28
CA ALA A 29 -25.91 -8.19 -13.59
C ALA A 29 -27.24 -7.41 -13.52
N LYS A 30 -28.17 -7.83 -12.66
CA LYS A 30 -29.44 -7.14 -12.41
C LYS A 30 -29.22 -5.78 -11.73
N ARG A 31 -28.32 -5.72 -10.73
CA ARG A 31 -27.89 -4.46 -10.09
C ARG A 31 -27.16 -3.54 -11.05
N SER A 32 -26.30 -4.09 -11.92
CA SER A 32 -25.67 -3.32 -12.99
C SER A 32 -26.71 -2.71 -13.93
N LYS A 33 -27.77 -3.45 -14.31
CA LYS A 33 -28.85 -2.92 -15.15
C LYS A 33 -29.74 -1.89 -14.44
N MET A 34 -29.99 -2.04 -13.13
CA MET A 34 -30.66 -1.00 -12.34
C MET A 34 -29.84 0.30 -12.27
N LEU A 35 -28.51 0.19 -12.21
CA LEU A 35 -27.61 1.35 -12.29
C LEU A 35 -27.52 1.90 -13.72
N SER A 36 -27.69 1.08 -14.76
CA SER A 36 -27.77 1.50 -16.16
C SER A 36 -29.10 2.15 -16.56
N LEU A 37 -30.15 2.06 -15.72
CA LEU A 37 -31.40 2.81 -15.91
C LEU A 37 -31.26 4.29 -15.52
N ASN A 38 -30.18 4.66 -14.81
CA ASN A 38 -29.65 6.02 -14.85
C ASN A 38 -28.74 6.16 -16.08
N SER A 39 -29.35 5.97 -17.25
CA SER A 39 -28.72 6.32 -18.51
C SER A 39 -28.37 7.80 -18.49
N VAL A 40 -27.08 8.07 -18.63
CA VAL A 40 -26.54 9.37 -19.02
C VAL A 40 -27.38 9.88 -20.20
N PRO A 41 -27.95 11.10 -20.14
CA PRO A 41 -28.53 11.70 -21.33
C PRO A 41 -27.43 11.78 -22.38
N GLN A 42 -27.63 11.06 -23.47
CA GLN A 42 -26.91 11.22 -24.72
C GLN A 42 -26.76 12.73 -24.97
N SER A 43 -25.53 13.22 -25.03
CA SER A 43 -25.19 14.60 -25.37
C SER A 43 -25.70 14.91 -26.78
N SER A 44 -26.98 15.23 -26.87
CA SER A 44 -27.53 16.00 -27.96
C SER A 44 -26.95 17.40 -27.83
N ARG A 45 -26.23 17.81 -28.89
CA ARG A 45 -26.11 19.17 -29.41
C ARG A 45 -26.59 20.24 -28.42
N GLU A 46 -25.66 21.06 -27.94
CA GLU A 46 -25.90 22.29 -27.18
C GLU A 46 -27.28 22.89 -27.48
N LYS A 47 -28.25 22.60 -26.61
CA LYS A 47 -29.38 23.49 -26.42
C LYS A 47 -28.95 24.44 -25.31
N LYS A 48 -28.60 25.67 -25.71
CA LYS A 48 -28.64 26.84 -24.84
C LYS A 48 -29.93 26.75 -24.01
N ARG A 49 -29.80 26.36 -22.74
CA ARG A 49 -30.80 26.64 -21.73
C ARG A 49 -30.48 28.03 -21.24
N GLU A 50 -31.22 28.97 -21.80
CA GLU A 50 -31.37 30.31 -21.24
C GLU A 50 -31.86 30.15 -19.80
N ASN A 51 -31.11 30.69 -18.84
CA ASN A 51 -31.41 30.83 -17.41
C ASN A 51 -31.03 29.66 -16.45
N GLY A 52 -29.73 29.52 -16.19
CA GLY A 52 -29.13 28.92 -14.98
C GLY A 52 -27.69 29.42 -14.85
N PRO A 53 -27.09 29.53 -13.64
CA PRO A 53 -25.74 30.09 -13.52
C PRO A 53 -24.78 29.21 -14.31
N GLU A 54 -24.25 29.77 -15.39
CA GLU A 54 -23.23 29.15 -16.23
C GLU A 54 -22.07 28.71 -15.33
N ALA A 55 -21.63 27.47 -15.47
CA ALA A 55 -20.41 26.99 -14.81
C ALA A 55 -19.24 27.85 -15.31
N THR A 56 -18.93 28.88 -14.52
CA THR A 56 -18.09 30.04 -14.89
C THR A 56 -16.60 29.74 -14.71
N SER A 57 -16.23 28.49 -14.41
CA SER A 57 -14.85 28.08 -14.21
C SER A 57 -14.63 26.64 -14.66
N PRO A 58 -13.45 26.31 -15.23
CA PRO A 58 -13.10 24.94 -15.57
C PRO A 58 -13.11 24.07 -14.30
N ALA A 59 -13.72 22.88 -14.39
CA ALA A 59 -13.84 21.95 -13.28
C ALA A 59 -13.32 20.56 -13.68
N ILE A 60 -12.64 19.89 -12.75
CA ILE A 60 -12.19 18.50 -12.88
C ILE A 60 -13.10 17.63 -12.00
N ASN A 61 -13.86 16.72 -12.63
CA ASN A 61 -14.73 15.78 -11.93
C ASN A 61 -14.04 14.41 -11.83
N LEU A 62 -13.81 13.94 -10.61
CA LEU A 62 -13.27 12.60 -10.34
C LEU A 62 -14.42 11.61 -10.15
N MET A 63 -14.36 10.48 -10.86
CA MET A 63 -15.34 9.40 -10.76
C MET A 63 -14.63 8.07 -10.59
N GLY A 64 -15.08 7.27 -9.63
CA GLY A 64 -14.51 5.96 -9.33
C GLY A 64 -15.37 5.20 -8.32
N PHE A 65 -15.14 3.90 -8.20
CA PHE A 65 -15.82 3.05 -7.22
C PHE A 65 -15.07 2.96 -5.89
N ASN A 66 -13.78 3.29 -5.91
CA ASN A 66 -12.93 3.30 -4.73
C ASN A 66 -12.75 4.74 -4.22
N ILE A 67 -13.42 5.06 -3.11
CA ILE A 67 -13.38 6.39 -2.48
C ILE A 67 -11.96 6.75 -2.05
N GLU A 68 -11.14 5.80 -1.61
CA GLU A 68 -9.78 6.09 -1.17
C GLU A 68 -8.89 6.49 -2.34
N GLU A 69 -8.94 5.74 -3.43
CA GLU A 69 -8.21 6.08 -4.67
C GLU A 69 -8.67 7.43 -5.21
N MET A 70 -9.96 7.75 -5.09
CA MET A 70 -10.49 9.07 -5.46
C MET A 70 -9.96 10.19 -4.56
N CYS A 71 -9.93 9.98 -3.24
CA CYS A 71 -9.38 10.95 -2.30
C CYS A 71 -7.89 11.21 -2.53
N GLU A 72 -7.11 10.17 -2.80
CA GLU A 72 -5.68 10.27 -3.11
C GLU A 72 -5.45 10.94 -4.46
N ALA A 73 -6.23 10.60 -5.49
CA ALA A 73 -6.18 11.27 -6.79
C ALA A 73 -6.53 12.76 -6.68
N GLN A 74 -7.55 13.10 -5.88
CA GLN A 74 -7.92 14.48 -5.60
C GLN A 74 -6.78 15.24 -4.93
N ALA A 75 -6.20 14.67 -3.87
CA ALA A 75 -5.10 15.28 -3.14
C ALA A 75 -3.87 15.51 -4.05
N TRP A 76 -3.54 14.52 -4.88
CA TRP A 76 -2.45 14.63 -5.84
C TRP A 76 -2.71 15.71 -6.90
N ILE A 77 -3.89 15.76 -7.52
CA ILE A 77 -4.25 16.82 -8.48
C ILE A 77 -4.17 18.19 -7.84
N GLN A 78 -4.70 18.35 -6.62
CA GLN A 78 -4.62 19.61 -5.88
C GLN A 78 -3.16 20.02 -5.60
N LYS A 79 -2.30 19.06 -5.26
CA LYS A 79 -0.86 19.28 -5.08
C LYS A 79 -0.18 19.75 -6.36
N ILE A 80 -0.49 19.12 -7.50
CA ILE A 80 0.07 19.49 -8.81
C ILE A 80 -0.42 20.87 -9.27
N LEU A 81 -1.70 21.18 -9.10
CA LEU A 81 -2.27 22.47 -9.50
C LEU A 81 -1.82 23.63 -8.59
N SER A 82 -1.33 23.33 -7.38
CA SER A 82 -0.78 24.33 -6.44
C SER A 82 0.74 24.48 -6.52
N LEU A 83 1.39 23.86 -7.51
CA LEU A 83 2.81 24.08 -7.75
C LEU A 83 3.07 25.51 -8.21
N HIS A 84 4.20 26.08 -7.79
CA HIS A 84 4.61 27.44 -8.18
C HIS A 84 5.89 27.35 -9.01
N HIS A 85 7.05 27.56 -8.39
CA HIS A 85 8.34 27.68 -9.10
C HIS A 85 9.29 26.51 -8.84
N HIS A 86 8.90 25.61 -7.94
CA HIS A 86 9.74 24.56 -7.43
C HIS A 86 8.90 23.37 -6.94
N HIS A 87 9.37 22.15 -7.18
CA HIS A 87 8.76 20.92 -6.72
C HIS A 87 9.83 19.86 -6.39
N ILE A 88 9.55 19.04 -5.38
CA ILE A 88 10.41 17.92 -5.00
C ILE A 88 9.62 16.63 -5.15
N ILE A 89 10.12 15.74 -6.01
CA ILE A 89 9.65 14.36 -6.11
C ILE A 89 10.52 13.50 -5.20
N GLU A 90 9.93 12.98 -4.14
CA GLU A 90 10.58 12.04 -3.21
C GLU A 90 10.08 10.63 -3.48
N ASN A 91 10.81 9.87 -4.30
CA ASN A 91 10.48 8.51 -4.69
C ASN A 91 11.73 7.63 -4.73
N ASN A 92 11.79 6.61 -3.88
CA ASN A 92 12.95 5.70 -3.82
C ASN A 92 13.22 4.93 -5.13
N HIS A 93 12.28 4.92 -6.07
CA HIS A 93 12.49 4.33 -7.40
C HIS A 93 13.41 5.15 -8.29
N ILE A 94 13.72 6.41 -7.92
CA ILE A 94 14.71 7.22 -8.63
C ILE A 94 16.10 6.53 -8.62
N LEU A 95 16.42 5.76 -7.56
CA LEU A 95 17.64 4.94 -7.49
C LEU A 95 17.77 3.87 -8.58
N TYR A 96 16.69 3.57 -9.30
CA TYR A 96 16.64 2.53 -10.32
C TYR A 96 16.50 3.09 -11.74
N LEU A 97 16.59 4.41 -11.91
CA LEU A 97 16.59 5.00 -13.25
C LEU A 97 17.84 4.53 -14.01
N GLY A 98 17.62 3.96 -15.18
CA GLY A 98 18.69 3.54 -16.08
C GLY A 98 19.07 4.65 -17.05
N LYS A 99 19.90 4.32 -18.03
CA LYS A 99 20.32 5.25 -19.08
C LYS A 99 19.12 5.87 -19.81
N LYS A 100 18.13 5.05 -20.17
CA LYS A 100 16.93 5.49 -20.89
C LYS A 100 16.15 6.55 -20.10
N GLU A 101 15.96 6.34 -18.82
CA GLU A 101 15.22 7.27 -17.96
C GLU A 101 16.00 8.57 -17.75
N HIS A 102 17.33 8.49 -17.59
CA HIS A 102 18.19 9.68 -17.54
C HIS A 102 18.21 10.45 -18.87
N ASP A 103 18.15 9.76 -20.01
CA ASP A 103 18.01 10.40 -21.31
C ASP A 103 16.67 11.17 -21.38
N ILE A 104 15.57 10.61 -20.86
CA ILE A 104 14.26 11.29 -20.76
C ILE A 104 14.36 12.53 -19.88
N LEU A 105 14.96 12.44 -18.68
CA LEU A 105 15.16 13.59 -17.79
C LEU A 105 15.96 14.70 -18.49
N SER A 106 17.04 14.33 -19.20
CA SER A 106 17.85 15.28 -19.96
C SER A 106 17.07 15.94 -21.09
N GLN A 107 16.20 15.19 -21.79
CA GLN A 107 15.35 15.77 -22.83
C GLN A 107 14.34 16.75 -22.26
N LEU A 108 13.67 16.41 -21.15
CA LEU A 108 12.72 17.31 -20.47
C LEU A 108 13.39 18.65 -20.09
N GLN A 109 14.64 18.63 -19.60
CA GLN A 109 15.39 19.86 -19.31
C GLN A 109 15.76 20.67 -20.56
N LYS A 110 15.91 20.04 -21.72
CA LYS A 110 16.26 20.73 -22.98
C LYS A 110 15.03 21.33 -23.66
N THR A 111 13.90 20.64 -23.59
CA THR A 111 12.66 21.05 -24.25
C THR A 111 11.85 22.04 -23.42
N SER A 112 11.95 21.95 -22.10
CA SER A 112 11.22 22.79 -21.14
C SER A 112 12.19 23.70 -20.39
N ARG A 113 11.76 24.89 -19.97
CA ARG A 113 12.62 25.86 -19.26
C ARG A 113 12.75 25.53 -17.78
N VAL A 114 13.08 24.28 -17.47
CA VAL A 114 13.21 23.76 -16.11
C VAL A 114 14.62 23.29 -15.82
N THR A 115 14.99 23.33 -14.55
CA THR A 115 16.18 22.66 -14.03
C THR A 115 15.73 21.44 -13.25
N ILE A 116 16.30 20.27 -13.57
CA ILE A 116 16.12 19.05 -12.81
C ILE A 116 17.47 18.73 -12.15
N THR A 117 17.45 18.53 -10.85
CA THR A 117 18.63 18.14 -10.06
C THR A 117 18.33 16.89 -9.27
N GLU A 118 19.24 15.92 -9.35
CA GLU A 118 19.15 14.72 -8.55
C GLU A 118 19.93 14.90 -7.25
N ILE A 119 19.23 14.85 -6.13
CA ILE A 119 19.83 14.90 -4.80
C ILE A 119 19.82 13.50 -4.25
N THR A 120 21.00 12.89 -4.24
CA THR A 120 21.24 11.58 -3.63
C THR A 120 21.84 11.76 -2.25
N SER A 121 21.20 11.16 -1.26
CA SER A 121 21.77 10.84 0.04
C SER A 121 21.68 9.32 0.22
N PRO A 122 22.42 8.72 1.19
CA PRO A 122 22.45 7.27 1.36
C PRO A 122 21.09 6.55 1.42
N GLU A 123 20.00 7.24 1.79
CA GLU A 123 18.63 6.68 1.75
C GLU A 123 17.53 7.54 1.15
N ARG A 124 17.82 8.78 0.77
CA ARG A 124 16.83 9.63 0.10
C ARG A 124 17.38 10.03 -1.24
N THR A 125 16.66 9.61 -2.27
CA THR A 125 16.84 10.14 -3.61
C THR A 125 15.65 11.00 -3.94
N LYS A 126 15.95 12.23 -4.32
CA LYS A 126 14.95 13.24 -4.64
C LYS A 126 15.30 13.85 -5.98
N LEU A 127 14.27 14.17 -6.76
CA LEU A 127 14.40 15.06 -7.90
C LEU A 127 13.85 16.41 -7.48
N GLU A 128 14.73 17.41 -7.46
CA GLU A 128 14.36 18.80 -7.31
C GLU A 128 14.20 19.42 -8.70
N ILE A 129 13.01 19.96 -8.95
CA ILE A 129 12.61 20.52 -10.24
C ILE A 129 12.24 21.99 -10.01
N ALA A 130 12.88 22.89 -10.74
CA ALA A 130 12.63 24.33 -10.65
C ALA A 130 12.39 24.93 -12.04
N GLY A 131 11.43 25.84 -12.15
CA GLY A 131 11.09 26.48 -13.43
C GLY A 131 9.77 27.24 -13.40
N ALA A 132 9.31 27.71 -14.56
CA ALA A 132 8.00 28.35 -14.69
C ALA A 132 6.87 27.34 -14.42
N GLN A 133 5.76 27.80 -13.83
CA GLN A 133 4.68 26.93 -13.36
C GLN A 133 4.12 25.98 -14.44
N ALA A 134 3.86 26.50 -15.65
CA ALA A 134 3.31 25.69 -16.74
C ALA A 134 4.26 24.54 -17.15
N ASP A 135 5.54 24.87 -17.38
CA ASP A 135 6.58 23.89 -17.71
C ASP A 135 6.83 22.92 -16.55
N LEU A 136 6.78 23.41 -15.31
CA LEU A 136 6.99 22.62 -14.10
C LEU A 136 5.91 21.54 -13.95
N ILE A 137 4.63 21.88 -14.15
CA ILE A 137 3.53 20.92 -14.07
C ILE A 137 3.70 19.83 -15.13
N GLU A 138 3.97 20.21 -16.38
CA GLU A 138 4.18 19.23 -17.46
C GLU A 138 5.35 18.29 -17.16
N VAL A 139 6.48 18.83 -16.71
CA VAL A 139 7.68 18.04 -16.40
C VAL A 139 7.43 17.10 -15.21
N VAL A 140 6.80 17.58 -14.14
CA VAL A 140 6.45 16.75 -12.97
C VAL A 140 5.52 15.61 -13.38
N MET A 141 4.50 15.87 -14.21
CA MET A 141 3.61 14.85 -14.72
C MET A 141 4.35 13.76 -15.51
N ASN A 142 5.26 14.17 -16.41
CA ASN A 142 6.07 13.23 -17.19
C ASN A 142 7.00 12.38 -16.32
N ILE A 143 7.61 12.98 -15.29
CA ILE A 143 8.49 12.26 -14.37
C ILE A 143 7.70 11.27 -13.51
N GLU A 144 6.55 11.66 -12.97
CA GLU A 144 5.69 10.77 -12.17
C GLU A 144 5.15 9.60 -13.02
N ASP A 145 4.78 9.83 -14.28
CA ASP A 145 4.39 8.76 -15.22
C ASP A 145 5.57 7.81 -15.51
N MET A 146 6.76 8.35 -15.77
CA MET A 146 7.97 7.55 -15.94
C MET A 146 8.26 6.69 -14.69
N LEU A 147 8.17 7.27 -13.49
CA LEU A 147 8.37 6.56 -12.24
C LEU A 147 7.31 5.48 -12.03
N CYS A 148 6.05 5.70 -12.42
CA CYS A 148 5.01 4.67 -12.40
C CYS A 148 5.36 3.49 -13.32
N LYS A 149 5.90 3.76 -14.51
CA LYS A 149 6.35 2.72 -15.46
C LYS A 149 7.52 1.91 -14.90
N VAL A 150 8.51 2.58 -14.31
CA VAL A 150 9.65 1.92 -13.65
C VAL A 150 9.18 1.02 -12.50
N GLN A 151 8.24 1.52 -11.68
CA GLN A 151 7.63 0.74 -10.60
C GLN A 151 6.93 -0.53 -11.11
N GLU A 152 6.14 -0.41 -12.17
CA GLU A 152 5.44 -1.55 -12.79
C GLU A 152 6.42 -2.59 -13.36
N GLU A 153 7.46 -2.13 -14.07
CA GLU A 153 8.47 -3.03 -14.63
C GLU A 153 9.23 -3.78 -13.52
N MET A 154 9.62 -3.08 -12.46
CA MET A 154 10.24 -3.67 -11.28
C MET A 154 9.33 -4.71 -10.60
N ALA A 155 8.04 -4.40 -10.44
CA ALA A 155 7.06 -5.33 -9.90
C ALA A 155 7.00 -6.60 -10.75
N ARG A 156 6.81 -6.48 -12.07
CA ARG A 156 6.74 -7.62 -12.99
C ARG A 156 8.02 -8.46 -12.99
N LYS A 157 9.19 -7.83 -12.91
CA LYS A 157 10.47 -8.56 -12.80
C LYS A 157 10.52 -9.39 -11.52
N LYS A 158 10.01 -8.86 -10.41
CA LYS A 158 9.98 -9.56 -9.12
C LYS A 158 8.90 -10.64 -9.05
N GLU A 159 7.73 -10.42 -9.63
CA GLU A 159 6.70 -11.46 -9.81
C GLU A 159 7.30 -12.65 -10.58
N ARG A 160 7.96 -12.41 -11.71
CA ARG A 160 8.65 -13.46 -12.48
C ARG A 160 9.72 -14.18 -11.66
N SER A 161 10.51 -13.45 -10.88
CA SER A 161 11.52 -14.04 -10.00
C SER A 161 10.92 -14.95 -8.92
N LEU A 162 9.81 -14.53 -8.30
CA LEU A 162 9.10 -15.33 -7.29
C LEU A 162 8.52 -16.60 -7.91
N TRP A 163 7.93 -16.50 -9.11
CA TRP A 163 7.45 -17.65 -9.85
C TRP A 163 8.55 -18.64 -10.24
N SER A 164 9.67 -18.13 -10.77
CA SER A 164 10.82 -18.97 -11.10
C SER A 164 11.37 -19.68 -9.87
N PHE A 165 11.40 -18.98 -8.72
CA PHE A 165 11.84 -19.57 -7.46
C PHE A 165 10.94 -20.73 -7.05
N LEU A 166 9.61 -20.63 -7.19
CA LEU A 166 8.71 -21.75 -6.89
C LEU A 166 8.83 -22.91 -7.90
N GLY A 167 8.96 -22.59 -9.18
CA GLY A 167 9.08 -23.59 -10.24
C GLY A 167 10.34 -24.47 -10.14
N GLN A 168 11.41 -23.98 -9.50
CA GLN A 168 12.60 -24.79 -9.20
C GLN A 168 12.37 -25.82 -8.09
N TRP A 169 11.34 -25.64 -7.26
CA TRP A 169 11.07 -26.47 -6.07
C TRP A 169 9.90 -27.44 -6.26
N THR A 170 9.01 -27.15 -7.21
CA THR A 170 8.02 -28.09 -7.72
C THR A 170 8.59 -28.73 -8.98
N ASN A 171 8.87 -30.04 -9.01
CA ASN A 171 9.40 -30.79 -10.19
C ASN A 171 8.43 -30.82 -11.42
N GLN A 172 7.63 -29.79 -11.63
CA GLN A 172 6.78 -29.58 -12.79
C GLN A 172 7.25 -28.33 -13.51
N GLN A 173 8.03 -28.52 -14.56
CA GLN A 173 8.30 -27.47 -15.54
C GLN A 173 7.88 -27.89 -16.95
N GLN A 174 7.70 -26.85 -17.78
CA GLN A 174 7.29 -26.84 -19.19
C GLN A 174 5.83 -27.17 -19.51
N LYS A 175 4.95 -26.14 -19.48
CA LYS A 175 4.02 -25.82 -20.60
C LYS A 175 3.20 -24.53 -20.43
N THR A 176 3.75 -23.45 -19.89
CA THR A 176 2.97 -22.19 -19.82
C THR A 176 3.79 -20.91 -19.77
N GLN A 177 4.97 -20.86 -20.38
CA GLN A 177 5.76 -19.64 -20.39
C GLN A 177 5.12 -18.51 -21.23
N ASP A 178 4.27 -18.86 -22.21
CA ASP A 178 3.61 -17.90 -23.11
C ASP A 178 2.10 -17.67 -22.84
N LYS A 179 1.46 -18.43 -21.92
CA LYS A 179 -0.01 -18.43 -21.78
C LYS A 179 -0.55 -17.71 -20.54
N MET A 180 0.29 -17.18 -19.66
CA MET A 180 -0.17 -16.49 -18.45
C MET A 180 -0.09 -14.97 -18.62
N LYS A 181 -0.90 -14.45 -19.54
CA LYS A 181 -1.34 -13.05 -19.45
C LYS A 181 -2.19 -12.94 -18.19
N GLU A 182 -1.77 -12.08 -17.26
CA GLU A 182 -2.66 -11.39 -16.32
C GLU A 182 -3.40 -12.22 -15.26
N ASN A 183 -2.84 -13.32 -14.75
CA ASN A 183 -3.39 -13.88 -13.52
C ASN A 183 -2.97 -12.99 -12.34
N ILE A 184 -3.96 -12.31 -11.74
CA ILE A 184 -3.84 -11.56 -10.50
C ILE A 184 -3.16 -12.47 -9.45
N LEU A 185 -1.93 -12.12 -9.06
CA LEU A 185 -1.11 -12.94 -8.14
C LEU A 185 -1.50 -12.77 -6.67
N PHE A 186 -2.33 -11.77 -6.38
CA PHE A 186 -2.75 -11.45 -5.04
C PHE A 186 -4.23 -11.03 -5.02
N LEU A 187 -4.97 -11.45 -4.02
CA LEU A 187 -6.29 -10.94 -3.71
C LEU A 187 -6.20 -10.00 -2.51
N LYS A 188 -7.01 -8.95 -2.54
CA LYS A 188 -7.20 -8.03 -1.42
C LYS A 188 -8.70 -7.84 -1.21
N TYR A 189 -9.20 -8.15 -0.03
CA TYR A 189 -10.64 -8.11 0.23
C TYR A 189 -10.94 -7.67 1.68
N PRO A 190 -12.07 -6.97 1.91
CA PRO A 190 -12.53 -6.66 3.26
C PRO A 190 -12.74 -7.94 4.05
N VAL A 191 -12.36 -7.94 5.33
CA VAL A 191 -12.60 -9.09 6.22
C VAL A 191 -13.67 -8.80 7.26
N PRO A 192 -14.49 -9.80 7.62
CA PRO A 192 -15.29 -9.73 8.83
C PRO A 192 -14.39 -9.48 10.05
N LEU A 193 -14.81 -8.56 10.92
CA LEU A 193 -14.08 -8.25 12.14
C LEU A 193 -14.25 -9.42 13.13
N THR A 194 -13.24 -10.28 13.19
CA THR A 194 -13.09 -11.29 14.25
C THR A 194 -12.76 -10.61 15.58
N GLN A 195 -12.92 -11.33 16.69
CA GLN A 195 -12.55 -10.79 18.00
C GLN A 195 -11.08 -10.32 18.06
N GLU A 196 -10.17 -11.08 17.44
CA GLU A 196 -8.76 -10.70 17.31
C GLU A 196 -8.58 -9.37 16.55
N LEU A 197 -9.25 -9.21 15.40
CA LEU A 197 -9.17 -7.98 14.61
C LEU A 197 -9.83 -6.79 15.34
N LEU A 198 -10.87 -7.04 16.14
CA LEU A 198 -11.49 -6.00 16.99
C LEU A 198 -10.53 -5.54 18.09
N ASP A 199 -9.86 -6.47 18.76
CA ASP A 199 -8.89 -6.12 19.80
C ASP A 199 -7.67 -5.43 19.20
N GLN A 200 -7.24 -5.86 18.02
CA GLN A 200 -6.18 -5.19 17.27
C GLN A 200 -6.60 -3.78 16.85
N LYS A 201 -7.82 -3.59 16.33
CA LYS A 201 -8.39 -2.27 16.03
C LYS A 201 -8.35 -1.35 17.25
N LYS A 202 -8.74 -1.83 18.44
CA LYS A 202 -8.66 -1.04 19.68
C LYS A 202 -7.23 -0.61 20.01
N GLN A 203 -6.22 -1.44 19.74
CA GLN A 203 -4.82 -1.07 19.94
C GLN A 203 -4.38 0.07 19.02
N PHE A 204 -4.76 0.01 17.74
CA PHE A 204 -4.54 1.11 16.79
C PHE A 204 -5.17 2.41 17.29
N GLU A 205 -6.45 2.35 17.69
CA GLU A 205 -7.20 3.51 18.16
C GLU A 205 -6.61 4.09 19.45
N LYS A 206 -6.19 3.24 20.40
CA LYS A 206 -5.48 3.67 21.62
C LYS A 206 -4.15 4.37 21.31
N CYS A 207 -3.53 4.09 20.17
CA CYS A 207 -2.30 4.74 19.72
C CYS A 207 -2.56 6.00 18.88
N GLY A 208 -3.82 6.43 18.71
CA GLY A 208 -4.19 7.61 17.93
C GLY A 208 -4.33 7.35 16.43
N LEU A 209 -4.51 6.09 16.02
CA LEU A 209 -4.82 5.71 14.64
C LEU A 209 -6.29 5.28 14.55
N GLN A 210 -7.13 6.12 13.96
CA GLN A 210 -8.55 5.80 13.78
C GLN A 210 -8.70 4.84 12.60
N VAL A 211 -9.13 3.60 12.86
CA VAL A 211 -9.24 2.57 11.80
C VAL A 211 -10.51 2.78 10.99
N LEU A 212 -10.36 3.03 9.69
CA LEU A 212 -11.46 3.11 8.73
C LEU A 212 -11.85 1.73 8.22
N LYS A 213 -10.86 0.94 7.83
CA LYS A 213 -11.07 -0.42 7.31
C LYS A 213 -9.84 -1.31 7.49
N VAL A 214 -10.08 -2.61 7.38
CA VAL A 214 -9.06 -3.65 7.34
C VAL A 214 -9.33 -4.58 6.16
N GLU A 215 -8.29 -4.83 5.37
CA GLU A 215 -8.34 -5.71 4.22
C GLU A 215 -7.35 -6.86 4.41
N LYS A 216 -7.77 -8.10 4.13
CA LYS A 216 -6.87 -9.24 4.09
C LYS A 216 -6.20 -9.34 2.73
N ILE A 217 -4.95 -9.74 2.76
CA ILE A 217 -4.11 -9.93 1.58
C ILE A 217 -3.82 -11.41 1.45
N ASP A 218 -4.14 -11.98 0.29
CA ASP A 218 -3.81 -13.35 -0.07
C ASP A 218 -2.92 -13.33 -1.31
N ASN A 219 -1.64 -13.61 -1.15
CA ASN A 219 -0.70 -13.79 -2.26
C ASN A 219 -0.07 -15.17 -2.14
N LYS A 220 -0.60 -16.14 -2.88
CA LYS A 220 -0.21 -17.55 -2.78
C LYS A 220 1.26 -17.79 -3.13
N VAL A 221 1.78 -17.04 -4.10
CA VAL A 221 3.17 -17.16 -4.55
C VAL A 221 4.12 -16.67 -3.46
N LEU A 222 3.85 -15.49 -2.91
CA LEU A 222 4.64 -14.91 -1.83
C LEU A 222 4.53 -15.76 -0.56
N MET A 223 3.34 -16.27 -0.24
CA MET A 223 3.13 -17.17 0.89
C MET A 223 3.95 -18.45 0.75
N ALA A 224 3.96 -19.09 -0.43
CA ALA A 224 4.77 -20.30 -0.64
C ALA A 224 6.27 -20.03 -0.46
N ALA A 225 6.77 -18.91 -0.99
CA ALA A 225 8.15 -18.49 -0.80
C ALA A 225 8.50 -18.22 0.68
N PHE A 226 7.58 -17.56 1.41
CA PHE A 226 7.70 -17.32 2.84
C PHE A 226 7.72 -18.62 3.65
N GLN A 227 6.81 -19.55 3.39
CA GLN A 227 6.74 -20.83 4.09
C GLN A 227 7.99 -21.68 3.87
N LEU A 228 8.57 -21.65 2.66
CA LEU A 228 9.84 -22.32 2.39
C LEU A 228 10.98 -21.71 3.23
N LYS A 229 11.06 -20.38 3.29
CA LYS A 229 12.05 -19.69 4.13
C LYS A 229 11.85 -19.99 5.62
N LYS A 230 10.58 -20.06 6.07
CA LYS A 230 10.21 -20.41 7.45
C LYS A 230 10.74 -21.79 7.84
N LYS A 231 10.49 -22.81 7.01
CA LYS A 231 11.00 -24.18 7.23
C LYS A 231 12.54 -24.24 7.32
N MET A 232 13.23 -23.47 6.47
CA MET A 232 14.70 -23.40 6.52
C MET A 232 15.22 -22.78 7.83
N MET A 233 14.48 -21.85 8.41
CA MET A 233 14.85 -21.20 9.67
C MET A 233 14.47 -22.06 10.88
N GLU A 234 13.31 -22.73 10.86
CA GLU A 234 12.87 -23.64 11.94
C GLU A 234 13.80 -24.85 12.13
N GLY A 235 14.55 -25.25 11.10
CA GLY A 235 15.53 -26.34 11.19
C GLY A 235 16.74 -26.07 12.10
N LYS A 236 16.94 -24.82 12.59
CA LYS A 236 18.00 -24.50 13.56
C LYS A 236 17.44 -24.54 14.99
N PRO A 237 18.23 -24.89 16.02
CA PRO A 237 17.75 -24.89 17.40
C PRO A 237 17.47 -23.46 17.89
N HIS A 238 16.20 -23.06 17.88
CA HIS A 238 15.74 -21.75 18.37
C HIS A 238 15.11 -21.89 19.76
N ARG A 239 15.39 -20.93 20.66
CA ARG A 239 14.72 -20.83 21.99
C ARG A 239 13.39 -20.06 21.95
N GLN A 240 13.09 -19.39 20.83
CA GLN A 240 11.99 -18.43 20.68
C GLN A 240 11.27 -18.68 19.35
N PRO A 241 10.03 -18.19 19.18
CA PRO A 241 9.33 -18.23 17.90
C PRO A 241 10.18 -17.63 16.78
N VAL A 242 10.27 -18.34 15.65
CA VAL A 242 11.05 -17.90 14.47
C VAL A 242 10.41 -16.68 13.81
N SER A 243 9.11 -16.44 14.05
CA SER A 243 8.36 -15.33 13.49
C SER A 243 7.66 -14.46 14.53
N HIS A 244 7.47 -13.19 14.18
CA HIS A 244 6.73 -12.20 14.95
C HIS A 244 5.68 -11.52 14.07
N ARG A 245 4.55 -11.14 14.67
CA ARG A 245 3.60 -10.18 14.09
C ARG A 245 4.15 -8.77 14.26
N LEU A 246 4.40 -8.07 13.16
CA LEU A 246 4.98 -6.72 13.15
C LEU A 246 4.26 -5.81 12.15
N PHE A 247 4.51 -4.51 12.27
CA PHE A 247 3.84 -3.47 11.47
C PHE A 247 4.82 -2.65 10.64
N GLN A 248 4.38 -2.22 9.46
CA GLN A 248 5.10 -1.26 8.63
C GLN A 248 4.13 -0.26 8.01
N GLN A 249 4.39 1.05 8.20
CA GLN A 249 3.68 2.10 7.48
C GLN A 249 4.25 2.24 6.06
N VAL A 250 3.35 2.27 5.07
CA VAL A 250 3.68 2.32 3.64
C VAL A 250 2.90 3.48 3.01
N PRO A 251 3.53 4.36 2.20
CA PRO A 251 2.81 5.35 1.41
C PRO A 251 1.76 4.72 0.51
N HIS A 252 0.60 5.36 0.33
CA HIS A 252 -0.53 4.79 -0.42
C HIS A 252 -0.12 4.28 -1.81
N GLN A 253 0.70 5.06 -2.52
CA GLN A 253 1.23 4.72 -3.86
C GLN A 253 1.95 3.36 -3.94
N PHE A 254 2.53 2.87 -2.83
CA PHE A 254 3.26 1.61 -2.79
C PHE A 254 2.46 0.43 -2.21
N CYS A 255 1.25 0.66 -1.70
CA CYS A 255 0.42 -0.40 -1.11
C CYS A 255 0.16 -1.55 -2.11
N LYS A 256 -0.17 -1.22 -3.36
CA LYS A 256 -0.39 -2.23 -4.41
C LYS A 256 0.88 -3.05 -4.68
N LEU A 257 2.06 -2.43 -4.63
CA LEU A 257 3.33 -3.13 -4.84
C LEU A 257 3.64 -4.11 -3.71
N VAL A 258 3.41 -3.70 -2.45
CA VAL A 258 3.59 -4.60 -1.29
C VAL A 258 2.68 -5.83 -1.42
N CYS A 259 1.43 -5.67 -1.82
CA CYS A 259 0.52 -6.80 -2.03
C CYS A 259 0.98 -7.74 -3.16
N ARG A 260 1.57 -7.21 -4.23
CA ARG A 260 2.04 -7.97 -5.39
C ARG A 260 3.33 -8.73 -5.15
N VAL A 261 4.34 -8.06 -4.59
CA VAL A 261 5.72 -8.56 -4.57
C VAL A 261 6.35 -8.60 -3.18
N GLY A 262 5.57 -8.34 -2.14
CA GLY A 262 6.02 -8.30 -0.75
C GLY A 262 6.77 -7.01 -0.40
N PHE A 263 7.29 -6.99 0.82
CA PHE A 263 7.96 -5.80 1.35
C PHE A 263 9.31 -5.55 0.69
N ARG A 264 9.62 -4.26 0.48
CA ARG A 264 10.93 -3.78 0.06
C ARG A 264 11.29 -2.53 0.82
N ARG A 265 12.59 -2.32 0.99
CA ARG A 265 13.15 -1.09 1.56
C ARG A 265 12.65 0.16 0.82
N THR A 266 12.48 0.06 -0.50
CA THR A 266 12.01 1.16 -1.35
C THR A 266 10.56 1.56 -1.10
N TYR A 267 9.74 0.69 -0.50
CA TYR A 267 8.30 0.93 -0.28
C TYR A 267 8.00 1.57 1.08
N SER A 268 8.94 1.57 2.01
CA SER A 268 8.75 2.23 3.31
C SER A 268 8.98 3.74 3.22
N VAL A 269 8.30 4.48 4.09
CA VAL A 269 8.56 5.93 4.25
C VAL A 269 10.04 6.15 4.62
N PRO A 270 10.77 7.01 3.88
CA PRO A 270 12.20 7.21 4.09
C PRO A 270 12.57 7.60 5.53
N CYS A 271 13.43 6.81 6.17
CA CYS A 271 13.99 7.08 7.49
C CYS A 271 15.50 6.83 7.50
N ASP A 272 16.20 7.48 8.42
CA ASP A 272 17.61 7.20 8.72
C ASP A 272 17.72 5.77 9.31
N PRO A 273 18.39 4.82 8.65
CA PRO A 273 18.47 3.42 8.98
C PRO A 273 19.50 3.21 10.07
N LYS A 274 19.17 3.68 11.27
CA LYS A 274 20.00 3.59 12.47
C LYS A 274 20.53 2.17 12.74
N TYR A 275 19.80 1.14 12.28
CA TYR A 275 20.06 -0.25 12.60
C TYR A 275 20.46 -1.10 11.38
N GLY A 276 20.63 -0.50 10.21
CA GLY A 276 21.11 -1.17 9.00
C GLY A 276 20.24 -0.97 7.76
N VAL A 277 20.82 -1.27 6.61
CA VAL A 277 20.32 -1.05 5.25
C VAL A 277 19.30 -2.14 4.84
N GLY A 278 18.24 -2.31 5.63
CA GLY A 278 17.24 -3.37 5.44
C GLY A 278 15.79 -2.87 5.37
N ILE A 279 14.86 -3.78 5.60
CA ILE A 279 13.42 -3.54 5.62
C ILE A 279 12.95 -3.46 7.08
N TYR A 280 12.40 -2.32 7.47
CA TYR A 280 12.08 -1.99 8.85
C TYR A 280 10.64 -2.37 9.22
N PHE A 281 10.48 -3.03 10.36
CA PHE A 281 9.21 -3.35 10.97
C PHE A 281 9.23 -2.95 12.45
N THR A 282 8.06 -2.66 13.01
CA THR A 282 7.94 -2.28 14.42
C THR A 282 6.82 -3.02 15.12
N LYS A 283 6.98 -3.28 16.42
CA LYS A 283 5.89 -3.67 17.35
C LYS A 283 5.13 -2.44 17.85
N ASN A 284 5.74 -1.26 17.80
CA ASN A 284 5.26 -0.05 18.44
C ASN A 284 4.35 0.75 17.50
N LEU A 285 3.04 0.57 17.64
CA LEU A 285 2.02 1.32 16.89
C LEU A 285 2.04 2.83 17.18
N LYS A 286 2.48 3.28 18.36
CA LYS A 286 2.58 4.71 18.68
C LYS A 286 3.63 5.40 17.80
N SER A 287 4.77 4.74 17.58
CA SER A 287 5.82 5.25 16.68
C SER A 287 5.31 5.47 15.25
N LEU A 288 4.38 4.63 14.78
CA LEU A 288 3.72 4.80 13.47
C LEU A 288 2.79 6.01 13.46
N ALA A 289 2.03 6.22 14.54
CA ALA A 289 1.16 7.39 14.67
C ALA A 289 1.95 8.70 14.69
N GLU A 290 3.08 8.75 15.41
CA GLU A 290 3.99 9.90 15.43
C GLU A 290 4.61 10.15 14.06
N LYS A 291 5.06 9.10 13.37
CA LYS A 291 5.57 9.21 12.00
C LYS A 291 4.52 9.79 11.06
N ALA A 292 3.28 9.34 11.17
CA ALA A 292 2.17 9.87 10.38
C ALA A 292 1.81 11.33 10.70
N LYS A 293 2.04 11.81 11.94
CA LYS A 293 1.87 13.24 12.28
C LYS A 293 2.87 14.11 11.51
N ASN A 294 4.10 13.64 11.36
CA ASN A 294 5.21 14.37 10.75
C ASN A 294 5.24 14.29 9.21
N THR A 295 4.49 13.36 8.60
CA THR A 295 4.31 13.31 7.14
C THR A 295 3.34 14.41 6.69
N SER A 296 3.66 15.05 5.55
CA SER A 296 2.93 16.21 5.01
C SER A 296 1.41 16.02 5.00
N THR A 297 0.69 17.10 5.26
CA THR A 297 -0.77 17.21 5.34
C THR A 297 -1.56 16.76 4.09
N ALA A 298 -0.88 16.40 3.00
CA ALA A 298 -1.53 15.96 1.76
C ALA A 298 -2.16 14.55 1.88
N ASP A 299 -1.52 13.61 2.58
CA ASP A 299 -2.00 12.23 2.67
C ASP A 299 -2.95 12.12 3.87
N LYS A 300 -4.25 12.12 3.60
CA LYS A 300 -5.28 11.97 4.64
C LYS A 300 -5.31 10.55 5.22
N LEU A 301 -4.85 9.57 4.44
CA LEU A 301 -4.89 8.15 4.78
C LEU A 301 -3.53 7.63 5.24
N ILE A 302 -3.55 6.91 6.35
CA ILE A 302 -2.39 6.22 6.92
C ILE A 302 -2.56 4.73 6.60
N CYS A 303 -1.69 4.19 5.75
CA CYS A 303 -1.70 2.79 5.38
C CYS A 303 -0.65 2.02 6.21
N VAL A 304 -1.11 1.09 7.05
CA VAL A 304 -0.25 0.25 7.91
C VAL A 304 -0.45 -1.21 7.54
N PHE A 305 0.61 -1.87 7.10
CA PHE A 305 0.61 -3.31 6.91
C PHE A 305 0.90 -4.02 8.23
N GLU A 306 0.10 -5.04 8.52
CA GLU A 306 0.41 -6.08 9.48
C GLU A 306 0.99 -7.28 8.75
N ALA A 307 2.13 -7.76 9.22
CA ALA A 307 2.90 -8.82 8.60
C ALA A 307 3.30 -9.88 9.61
N GLU A 308 3.40 -11.12 9.15
CA GLU A 308 4.23 -12.12 9.82
C GLU A 308 5.66 -11.99 9.28
N VAL A 309 6.62 -11.84 10.19
CA VAL A 309 8.03 -11.57 9.88
C VAL A 309 8.91 -12.62 10.53
N LEU A 310 9.71 -13.33 9.74
CA LEU A 310 10.72 -14.30 10.17
C LEU A 310 11.94 -13.56 10.72
N THR A 311 11.88 -13.18 11.99
CA THR A 311 12.97 -12.50 12.69
C THR A 311 14.09 -13.45 13.10
N GLY A 312 13.76 -14.73 13.32
CA GLY A 312 14.71 -15.75 13.77
C GLY A 312 15.54 -15.30 14.98
N SER A 313 16.82 -15.65 14.97
CA SER A 313 17.80 -15.08 15.88
C SER A 313 18.16 -13.65 15.47
N PHE A 314 18.35 -12.76 16.44
CA PHE A 314 18.66 -11.37 16.18
C PHE A 314 19.80 -10.84 17.07
N CYS A 315 20.44 -9.77 16.61
CA CYS A 315 21.46 -9.03 17.35
C CYS A 315 21.25 -7.52 17.22
N GLN A 316 22.05 -6.75 17.95
CA GLN A 316 22.02 -5.29 17.90
C GLN A 316 22.35 -4.80 16.48
N GLY A 317 21.48 -3.95 15.92
CA GLY A 317 21.72 -3.34 14.61
C GLY A 317 22.63 -2.12 14.68
N HIS A 318 23.31 -1.86 13.56
CA HIS A 318 24.20 -0.73 13.33
C HIS A 318 23.96 -0.16 11.92
N GLN A 319 24.15 1.16 11.75
CA GLN A 319 23.82 1.87 10.51
C GLN A 319 24.49 1.26 9.26
N LEU A 320 25.71 0.74 9.42
CA LEU A 320 26.50 0.13 8.34
C LEU A 320 26.14 -1.34 8.03
N ASN A 321 25.20 -1.96 8.76
CA ASN A 321 24.80 -3.34 8.47
C ASN A 321 24.10 -3.42 7.10
N ILE A 322 24.69 -4.12 6.14
CA ILE A 322 24.04 -4.53 4.88
C ILE A 322 23.40 -5.93 4.97
N GLY A 323 23.65 -6.60 6.09
CA GLY A 323 23.11 -7.89 6.50
C GLY A 323 23.39 -8.09 7.99
N PRO A 324 22.78 -9.10 8.64
CA PRO A 324 23.11 -9.43 10.01
C PRO A 324 24.57 -9.90 10.09
N PRO A 325 25.32 -9.51 11.13
CA PRO A 325 26.71 -9.93 11.31
C PRO A 325 26.81 -11.45 11.53
N PRO A 326 27.94 -12.07 11.13
CA PRO A 326 28.23 -13.47 11.42
C PRO A 326 28.41 -13.68 12.94
N LEU A 327 28.11 -14.90 13.42
CA LEU A 327 28.19 -15.22 14.85
C LEU A 327 29.63 -15.17 15.40
N SER A 328 30.61 -15.43 14.54
CA SER A 328 32.03 -15.30 14.82
C SER A 328 32.80 -15.01 13.53
N PRO A 329 34.04 -14.47 13.59
CA PRO A 329 34.85 -14.22 12.39
C PRO A 329 35.02 -15.50 11.56
N GLY A 330 34.59 -15.48 10.31
CA GLY A 330 34.67 -16.63 9.40
C GLY A 330 33.51 -17.65 9.53
N ALA A 331 32.56 -17.45 10.43
CA ALA A 331 31.36 -18.28 10.49
C ALA A 331 30.46 -18.05 9.27
N VAL A 332 29.97 -19.15 8.69
CA VAL A 332 28.94 -19.12 7.63
C VAL A 332 27.58 -18.74 8.20
N ASP A 333 27.33 -19.09 9.46
CA ASP A 333 26.11 -18.75 10.17
C ASP A 333 26.20 -17.36 10.79
N GLY A 334 25.20 -16.54 10.48
CA GLY A 334 24.92 -15.25 11.13
C GLY A 334 23.55 -15.25 11.76
N HIS A 335 23.23 -14.12 12.40
CA HIS A 335 21.86 -13.84 12.82
C HIS A 335 20.92 -13.74 11.61
N ASP A 336 19.61 -13.83 11.85
CA ASP A 336 18.59 -13.77 10.80
C ASP A 336 18.04 -12.35 10.61
N SER A 337 18.10 -11.52 11.66
CA SER A 337 17.72 -10.10 11.64
C SER A 337 18.54 -9.27 12.63
N VAL A 338 18.34 -7.94 12.59
CA VAL A 338 18.91 -7.02 13.59
C VAL A 338 17.81 -6.18 14.23
N VAL A 339 18.05 -5.72 15.46
CA VAL A 339 17.06 -4.99 16.28
C VAL A 339 17.62 -3.69 16.84
N ASP A 340 16.72 -2.83 17.31
CA ASP A 340 17.04 -1.60 18.03
C ASP A 340 17.59 -1.84 19.44
N SER A 341 17.06 -2.84 20.15
CA SER A 341 17.55 -3.25 21.46
C SER A 341 17.36 -4.76 21.66
N VAL A 342 18.44 -5.48 22.01
CA VAL A 342 18.39 -6.93 22.22
C VAL A 342 17.54 -7.32 23.43
N SER A 343 17.50 -6.49 24.48
CA SER A 343 16.76 -6.80 25.72
C SER A 343 15.25 -6.61 25.57
N SER A 344 14.82 -5.63 24.78
CA SER A 344 13.42 -5.32 24.53
C SER A 344 13.25 -4.76 23.10
N PRO A 345 13.24 -5.64 22.08
CA PRO A 345 13.21 -5.20 20.69
C PRO A 345 11.83 -4.68 20.29
N GLU A 346 11.77 -3.40 19.93
CA GLU A 346 10.57 -2.78 19.33
C GLU A 346 10.67 -2.72 17.82
N THR A 347 11.87 -2.52 17.28
CA THR A 347 12.15 -2.41 15.84
C THR A 347 12.97 -3.59 15.37
N PHE A 348 12.55 -4.20 14.26
CA PHE A 348 13.25 -5.29 13.60
C PHE A 348 13.60 -4.90 12.17
N VAL A 349 14.81 -5.25 11.74
CA VAL A 349 15.30 -5.02 10.38
C VAL A 349 15.66 -6.37 9.76
N ILE A 350 14.97 -6.71 8.68
CA ILE A 350 15.24 -7.90 7.86
C ILE A 350 15.95 -7.51 6.56
N PHE A 351 16.72 -8.43 5.99
CA PHE A 351 17.54 -8.17 4.80
C PHE A 351 17.08 -8.98 3.58
N SER A 352 16.08 -9.84 3.73
CA SER A 352 15.44 -10.55 2.62
C SER A 352 13.94 -10.27 2.57
N SER A 353 13.42 -9.93 1.40
CA SER A 353 11.98 -9.74 1.20
C SER A 353 11.15 -11.01 1.41
N MET A 354 11.79 -12.19 1.41
CA MET A 354 11.13 -13.48 1.68
C MET A 354 10.92 -13.76 3.17
N GLN A 355 11.50 -12.93 4.06
CA GLN A 355 11.30 -13.05 5.50
C GLN A 355 10.01 -12.38 5.97
N ALA A 356 9.20 -11.76 5.11
CA ALA A 356 7.97 -11.11 5.54
C ALA A 356 6.82 -11.35 4.56
N ILE A 357 5.64 -11.64 5.10
CA ILE A 357 4.40 -11.83 4.35
C ILE A 357 3.35 -10.83 4.86
N PRO A 358 2.84 -9.91 4.02
CA PRO A 358 1.73 -9.05 4.41
C PRO A 358 0.46 -9.89 4.61
N GLN A 359 -0.19 -9.74 5.75
CA GLN A 359 -1.43 -10.46 6.08
C GLN A 359 -2.65 -9.54 6.02
N TYR A 360 -2.51 -8.33 6.59
CA TYR A 360 -3.58 -7.34 6.63
C TYR A 360 -3.06 -5.94 6.26
N LEU A 361 -3.90 -5.16 5.59
CA LEU A 361 -3.73 -3.74 5.39
C LEU A 361 -4.77 -2.98 6.23
N TRP A 362 -4.28 -2.25 7.21
CA TRP A 362 -5.06 -1.34 8.04
C TRP A 362 -5.02 0.05 7.41
N ILE A 363 -6.19 0.58 7.04
CA ILE A 363 -6.32 1.95 6.53
C ILE A 363 -6.92 2.80 7.65
N CYS A 364 -6.16 3.82 8.04
CA CYS A 364 -6.44 4.65 9.19
C CYS A 364 -6.45 6.14 8.83
N THR A 365 -7.01 6.95 9.71
CA THR A 365 -6.85 8.41 9.75
C THR A 365 -6.20 8.81 11.08
N LYS A 366 -5.71 10.06 11.16
CA LYS A 366 -5.22 10.63 12.42
C LYS A 366 -6.38 10.71 13.42
N GLY A 367 -6.25 10.04 14.56
CA GLY A 367 -7.20 10.17 15.66
C GLY A 367 -6.98 11.48 16.43
N TYR A 368 -8.07 12.15 16.81
CA TYR A 368 -8.01 13.24 17.78
C TYR A 368 -7.83 12.63 19.17
N VAL A 369 -6.61 12.64 19.69
CA VAL A 369 -6.39 12.35 21.11
C VAL A 369 -6.78 13.62 21.87
N GLN A 370 -7.92 13.60 22.57
CA GLN A 370 -8.20 14.62 23.59
C GLN A 370 -7.07 14.53 24.62
N SER A 371 -6.26 15.59 24.74
CA SER A 371 -5.46 15.80 25.95
C SER A 371 -6.42 15.76 27.13
N GLN A 372 -6.23 14.80 28.04
CA GLN A 372 -6.96 14.80 29.31
C GLN A 372 -6.39 15.91 30.19
N ASP A 373 -6.78 17.14 29.91
CA ASP A 373 -6.79 18.20 30.91
C ASP A 373 -8.18 18.23 31.54
N TYR A 374 -8.23 17.77 32.78
CA TYR A 374 -9.43 17.82 33.61
C TYR A 374 -9.76 19.29 33.90
N SER A 375 -10.78 19.85 33.22
CA SER A 375 -11.65 20.87 33.81
C SER A 375 -12.99 21.01 33.07
N SER A 376 -14.02 20.40 33.66
CA SER A 376 -15.43 20.83 33.75
C SER A 376 -16.09 21.68 32.64
N GLY A 377 -17.09 21.08 31.97
CA GLY A 377 -18.24 21.77 31.35
C GLY A 377 -18.88 20.97 30.19
N PRO A 378 -20.21 20.72 30.16
CA PRO A 378 -20.79 19.84 29.16
C PRO A 378 -20.98 20.58 27.83
N MET A 379 -20.26 20.18 26.79
CA MET A 379 -20.47 20.70 25.44
C MET A 379 -21.18 19.66 24.56
N ARG A 380 -22.24 20.15 23.93
CA ARG A 380 -23.30 19.44 23.21
C ARG A 380 -22.79 18.53 22.10
N SER A 381 -23.54 17.43 21.91
CA SER A 381 -23.47 16.52 20.77
C SER A 381 -23.48 17.27 19.44
N PHE A 382 -22.45 17.05 18.61
CA PHE A 382 -22.52 17.46 17.21
C PHE A 382 -23.35 16.43 16.44
N ALA A 383 -24.55 16.89 16.08
CA ALA A 383 -25.43 16.24 15.14
C ALA A 383 -24.79 16.18 13.74
N GLN A 384 -25.20 15.15 13.01
CA GLN A 384 -25.00 14.96 11.57
C GLN A 384 -25.27 16.27 10.82
N TYR A 385 -24.36 16.69 9.94
CA TYR A 385 -24.65 17.74 8.96
C TYR A 385 -25.24 17.12 7.69
N PRO A 386 -26.48 17.49 7.30
CA PRO A 386 -26.94 17.39 5.93
C PRO A 386 -26.62 18.71 5.21
N TRP A 387 -25.90 18.63 4.09
CA TRP A 387 -25.74 19.79 3.21
C TRP A 387 -27.05 20.05 2.47
N ARG A 388 -27.77 21.11 2.86
CA ARG A 388 -28.80 21.76 2.05
C ARG A 388 -28.40 23.23 1.89
N GLY A 389 -28.46 23.72 0.65
CA GLY A 389 -27.90 24.99 0.23
C GLY A 389 -28.44 26.22 0.96
N LEU A 390 -27.60 27.23 1.05
CA LEU A 390 -27.94 28.58 1.50
C LEU A 390 -27.62 29.55 0.36
N THR A 391 -28.69 29.99 -0.30
CA THR A 391 -28.77 31.28 -0.97
C THR A 391 -28.95 32.35 0.12
N SER A 392 -28.05 33.32 0.20
CA SER A 392 -28.26 34.54 1.00
C SER A 392 -28.28 35.74 0.07
N GLY A 393 -29.48 36.27 -0.18
CA GLY A 393 -29.68 37.66 -0.56
C GLY A 393 -30.20 38.39 0.66
N SER A 394 -29.52 39.46 1.08
CA SER A 394 -30.09 40.48 1.98
C SER A 394 -30.44 41.70 1.14
N PRO A 395 -31.62 42.31 1.34
CA PRO A 395 -31.94 43.62 0.78
C PRO A 395 -31.41 44.72 1.71
N VAL A 396 -30.92 45.79 1.10
CA VAL A 396 -30.66 47.06 1.79
C VAL A 396 -31.58 48.08 1.14
N ASP A 397 -32.36 48.77 1.95
CA ASP A 397 -32.97 50.07 1.63
C ASP A 397 -31.89 51.15 1.45
#